data_AF-A0AAD7B8X1-F1
#
_entry.id   AF-A0AAD7B8X1-F1
#
_cell.length_a   1.000
_cell.length_b   1.000
_cell.length_c   1.000
_cell.angle_alpha   90.00
_cell.angle_beta   90.00
_cell.angle_gamma   90.00
#
_symmetry.space_group_name_H-M   'P 1'
#
loop_
_entity.id
_entity.type
_entity.pdbx_description
1 polymer ?
#
loop_
_entity_poly.entity_id
_entity_poly.type
_entity_poly.pdbx_seq_one_letter_code
_entity_poly.pdbx_strand_id
1 'polypeptide(L)'
;MSRPYFKIGPPGPPSGPASNSSIGLPTAVCRLGRVQKAVLAPLTRPKSSYPPTIIFYLQETQSSVDKADVEPAQLRSTRAPELDVGVGVSTATPSWVCPTGGKAFQSPTRRRILFYHKVDPHYGFTNFSAHPVTHDKKRYATSEHLFQSFKFQQHRPDIAEHIRTCSERPSAALSEARRFQPEVRSDWKDVNIQMMDLVLWHKFTQHESLKNELLATGDAELIEDSDKDSFWGIGADRRGRNELGKALERLRAKLQDL
;
A
#
# COMPACT_ATOMS: atom_id res chain seq x y z
N MET A 1 24.84 40.72 -53.31
CA MET A 1 25.08 42.17 -53.32
C MET A 1 24.39 42.76 -52.09
N SER A 2 24.89 43.65 -51.25
CA SER A 2 26.22 44.04 -50.75
C SER A 2 25.93 44.96 -49.54
N ARG A 3 26.73 44.86 -48.47
CA ARG A 3 26.82 45.78 -47.30
C ARG A 3 27.20 47.22 -47.74
N PRO A 4 27.11 48.32 -46.93
CA PRO A 4 27.66 48.48 -45.54
C PRO A 4 26.83 49.38 -44.57
N TYR A 5 26.90 49.24 -43.23
CA TYR A 5 27.93 49.68 -42.25
C TYR A 5 28.24 51.19 -42.22
N PHE A 6 27.87 51.85 -41.11
CA PHE A 6 28.62 53.00 -40.56
C PHE A 6 28.80 52.82 -39.05
N LYS A 7 30.07 52.80 -38.64
CA LYS A 7 30.61 52.92 -37.26
C LYS A 7 31.22 54.32 -37.17
N ILE A 8 30.99 55.08 -36.10
CA ILE A 8 31.99 56.01 -35.50
C ILE A 8 31.75 56.06 -33.98
N GLY A 9 32.83 56.03 -33.20
CA GLY A 9 32.87 55.81 -31.75
C GLY A 9 33.00 57.07 -30.85
N PRO A 10 33.39 56.90 -29.56
CA PRO A 10 33.40 57.88 -28.45
C PRO A 10 34.73 58.69 -28.42
N PRO A 11 35.10 59.59 -27.45
CA PRO A 11 34.79 59.62 -26.00
C PRO A 11 34.77 61.00 -25.27
N GLY A 12 34.57 61.01 -23.93
CA GLY A 12 35.13 62.04 -23.03
C GLY A 12 34.31 62.42 -21.77
N PRO A 13 34.87 62.30 -20.54
CA PRO A 13 34.37 62.91 -19.28
C PRO A 13 35.14 64.24 -19.04
N PRO A 14 35.27 64.86 -17.83
CA PRO A 14 34.62 64.75 -16.51
C PRO A 14 34.22 66.13 -15.89
N SER A 15 33.58 66.18 -14.71
CA SER A 15 33.85 67.16 -13.62
C SER A 15 32.87 67.03 -12.44
N GLY A 16 33.41 66.81 -11.21
CA GLY A 16 32.74 67.12 -9.93
C GLY A 16 33.04 68.57 -9.53
N PRO A 17 33.18 68.94 -8.24
CA PRO A 17 32.59 68.41 -6.98
C PRO A 17 32.03 69.56 -6.07
N ALA A 18 31.39 69.23 -4.93
CA ALA A 18 31.31 70.04 -3.69
C ALA A 18 30.40 69.32 -2.66
N SER A 19 30.93 68.78 -1.55
CA SER A 19 31.02 69.39 -0.20
C SER A 19 29.65 69.45 0.52
N ASN A 20 29.45 69.21 1.82
CA ASN A 20 30.36 69.11 2.96
C ASN A 20 29.62 68.51 4.18
N SER A 21 30.41 68.00 5.16
CA SER A 21 30.15 67.98 6.62
C SER A 21 29.04 67.05 7.17
N SER A 22 29.34 65.92 7.84
CA SER A 22 29.99 65.68 9.15
C SER A 22 29.12 65.93 10.39
N ILE A 23 29.08 64.92 11.29
CA ILE A 23 28.75 64.84 12.74
C ILE A 23 27.80 63.63 12.94
N GLY A 24 28.06 62.59 13.74
CA GLY A 24 29.14 62.29 14.68
C GLY A 24 29.15 60.80 15.05
N LEU A 25 30.32 60.35 15.53
CA LEU A 25 30.62 59.07 16.18
C LEU A 25 30.25 59.18 17.69
N PRO A 26 30.12 58.09 18.50
CA PRO A 26 31.27 57.21 18.75
C PRO A 26 31.05 55.71 19.11
N THR A 27 32.11 54.93 18.81
CA THR A 27 32.69 53.75 19.53
C THR A 27 31.82 52.51 19.81
N ALA A 28 32.28 51.25 19.70
CA ALA A 28 33.64 50.68 19.59
C ALA A 28 33.60 49.17 19.21
N VAL A 29 34.56 48.77 18.35
CA VAL A 29 35.46 47.59 18.44
C VAL A 29 34.87 46.16 18.28
N CYS A 30 35.27 45.44 17.21
CA CYS A 30 36.21 44.31 17.33
C CYS A 30 36.75 43.74 15.99
N ARG A 31 38.09 43.62 15.98
CA ARG A 31 39.10 42.97 15.12
C ARG A 31 38.74 42.13 13.88
N LEU A 32 39.49 42.44 12.81
CA LEU A 32 39.79 41.61 11.63
C LEU A 32 40.62 40.36 11.98
N GLY A 33 40.24 39.21 11.44
CA GLY A 33 40.98 37.96 11.42
C GLY A 33 41.12 37.42 9.99
N ARG A 34 42.31 36.91 9.67
CA ARG A 34 42.82 36.48 8.37
C ARG A 34 41.95 35.49 7.59
N VAL A 35 41.96 35.67 6.27
CA VAL A 35 41.55 34.69 5.25
C VAL A 35 42.58 33.55 5.18
N GLN A 36 42.16 32.31 5.35
CA GLN A 36 42.91 31.11 4.96
C GLN A 36 42.12 30.33 3.90
N LYS A 37 42.82 29.99 2.81
CA LYS A 37 42.33 29.15 1.71
C LYS A 37 41.98 27.75 2.24
N ALA A 38 40.74 27.33 2.06
CA ALA A 38 40.34 25.94 2.23
C ALA A 38 40.63 25.16 0.94
N VAL A 39 41.55 24.19 1.03
CA VAL A 39 41.83 23.20 -0.01
C VAL A 39 40.78 22.10 0.09
N LEU A 40 40.12 21.76 -1.02
CA LEU A 40 39.18 20.64 -1.12
C LEU A 40 39.89 19.30 -0.85
N ALA A 41 39.36 18.53 0.09
CA ALA A 41 39.66 17.11 0.26
C ALA A 41 38.46 16.26 -0.20
N PRO A 42 38.67 15.10 -0.86
CA PRO A 42 37.58 14.29 -1.36
C PRO A 42 36.88 13.53 -0.22
N LEU A 43 35.54 13.63 -0.18
CA LEU A 43 34.68 12.88 0.73
C LEU A 43 34.69 11.39 0.34
N THR A 44 35.31 10.56 1.17
CA THR A 44 35.14 9.11 1.12
C THR A 44 33.78 8.73 1.72
N ARG A 45 32.99 7.95 0.98
CA ARG A 45 31.70 7.43 1.45
C ARG A 45 31.89 6.45 2.61
N PRO A 46 31.14 6.53 3.71
CA PRO A 46 31.07 5.43 4.65
C PRO A 46 30.26 4.27 4.07
N LYS A 47 30.82 3.06 4.13
CA LYS A 47 30.11 1.80 3.85
C LYS A 47 29.08 1.59 4.97
N SER A 48 27.80 1.71 4.60
CA SER A 48 26.66 1.37 5.45
C SER A 48 26.56 -0.15 5.59
N SER A 49 27.09 -0.69 6.67
CA SER A 49 26.84 -2.08 7.10
C SER A 49 25.58 -2.08 7.97
N TYR A 50 24.46 -2.58 7.44
CA TYR A 50 23.30 -2.95 8.26
C TYR A 50 23.07 -4.45 8.09
N PRO A 51 22.90 -5.21 9.20
CA PRO A 51 22.57 -6.62 9.13
C PRO A 51 21.13 -6.83 8.62
N PRO A 52 20.80 -8.00 8.07
CA PRO A 52 19.47 -8.27 7.54
C PRO A 52 18.42 -8.19 8.64
N THR A 53 17.44 -7.30 8.48
CA THR A 53 16.26 -7.20 9.33
C THR A 53 15.43 -8.47 9.19
N ILE A 54 15.46 -9.31 10.22
CA ILE A 54 14.58 -10.47 10.37
C ILE A 54 13.15 -9.96 10.55
N ILE A 55 12.26 -10.40 9.67
CA ILE A 55 10.82 -10.09 9.71
C ILE A 55 10.20 -10.99 10.78
N PHE A 56 9.94 -10.44 11.98
CA PHE A 56 9.05 -11.06 12.94
C PHE A 56 7.66 -10.46 12.78
N TYR A 57 6.73 -11.24 12.22
CA TYR A 57 5.32 -11.04 12.49
C TYR A 57 5.08 -11.49 13.94
N LEU A 58 4.65 -10.56 14.79
CA LEU A 58 4.14 -10.91 16.12
C LEU A 58 2.86 -11.74 15.94
N GLN A 59 2.96 -13.05 16.16
CA GLN A 59 1.80 -13.88 16.52
C GLN A 59 1.55 -13.69 18.01
N GLU A 60 0.43 -13.09 18.38
CA GLU A 60 -0.09 -13.18 19.74
C GLU A 60 -1.02 -14.39 19.83
N THR A 61 -0.70 -15.26 20.78
CA THR A 61 -1.44 -16.47 21.14
C THR A 61 -2.75 -16.10 21.83
N GLN A 62 -3.85 -16.72 21.40
CA GLN A 62 -5.13 -16.67 22.13
C GLN A 62 -4.99 -17.41 23.46
N SER A 63 -5.09 -16.69 24.59
CA SER A 63 -5.42 -17.29 25.87
C SER A 63 -6.93 -17.46 25.99
N SER A 64 -7.31 -18.62 26.50
CA SER A 64 -8.68 -19.12 26.61
C SER A 64 -9.20 -18.89 28.03
N VAL A 65 -10.47 -18.47 28.09
CA VAL A 65 -11.49 -18.62 29.15
C VAL A 65 -11.18 -18.22 30.59
N ASP A 66 -12.01 -17.33 31.14
CA ASP A 66 -12.81 -17.64 32.33
C ASP A 66 -14.22 -17.04 32.12
N LYS A 67 -15.22 -17.93 32.01
CA LYS A 67 -16.65 -17.57 32.03
C LYS A 67 -17.17 -17.88 33.42
N ALA A 68 -17.53 -16.84 34.16
CA ALA A 68 -18.26 -16.95 35.42
C ALA A 68 -19.74 -17.26 35.15
N ASP A 69 -20.27 -18.09 36.03
CA ASP A 69 -21.61 -18.68 36.03
C ASP A 69 -22.74 -17.65 36.12
N VAL A 70 -23.78 -17.83 35.30
CA VAL A 70 -25.13 -17.29 35.56
C VAL A 70 -26.15 -18.38 35.25
N GLU A 71 -26.91 -18.74 36.29
CA GLU A 71 -27.95 -19.76 36.36
C GLU A 71 -29.20 -19.42 35.51
N PRO A 72 -29.90 -20.39 34.90
CA PRO A 72 -31.13 -20.12 34.17
C PRO A 72 -32.39 -20.30 35.04
N ALA A 73 -33.18 -19.23 35.16
CA ALA A 73 -34.51 -19.25 35.77
C ALA A 73 -35.52 -20.07 34.95
N GLN A 74 -36.28 -20.89 35.68
CA GLN A 74 -37.36 -21.75 35.19
C GLN A 74 -38.51 -20.95 34.57
N LEU A 75 -39.04 -21.43 33.44
CA LEU A 75 -40.38 -21.07 32.98
C LEU A 75 -41.18 -22.33 32.62
N ARG A 76 -42.29 -22.50 33.36
CA ARG A 76 -43.31 -23.55 33.25
C ARG A 76 -43.82 -23.72 31.81
N SER A 77 -43.77 -24.95 31.31
CA SER A 77 -44.53 -25.39 30.14
C SER A 77 -45.80 -26.12 30.60
N THR A 78 -46.96 -25.60 30.23
CA THR A 78 -48.28 -26.20 30.46
C THR A 78 -48.60 -27.23 29.37
N ARG A 79 -49.12 -28.38 29.80
CA ARG A 79 -49.43 -29.59 29.02
C ARG A 79 -50.89 -29.59 28.52
N ALA A 80 -51.11 -30.26 27.37
CA ALA A 80 -52.23 -31.18 27.00
C ALA A 80 -52.83 -30.91 25.60
N PRO A 81 -53.49 -31.88 24.94
CA PRO A 81 -53.33 -33.35 24.97
C PRO A 81 -53.22 -34.03 23.58
N GLU A 82 -52.91 -35.33 23.62
CA GLU A 82 -52.93 -36.33 22.54
C GLU A 82 -54.26 -36.48 21.81
N LEU A 83 -54.19 -36.84 20.52
CA LEU A 83 -55.19 -37.66 19.84
C LEU A 83 -54.50 -38.81 19.10
N ASP A 84 -54.89 -40.01 19.51
CA ASP A 84 -54.52 -41.33 19.03
C ASP A 84 -55.50 -41.77 17.92
N VAL A 85 -54.98 -42.23 16.77
CA VAL A 85 -55.70 -43.09 15.84
C VAL A 85 -54.71 -44.05 15.20
N GLY A 86 -54.88 -45.34 15.49
CA GLY A 86 -53.97 -46.40 15.07
C GLY A 86 -54.33 -47.14 13.77
N VAL A 87 -53.44 -48.11 13.52
CA VAL A 87 -53.58 -49.35 12.75
C VAL A 87 -53.30 -49.31 11.24
N GLY A 88 -52.30 -50.10 10.81
CA GLY A 88 -52.19 -50.57 9.43
C GLY A 88 -50.78 -51.06 9.02
N VAL A 89 -50.51 -52.34 9.22
CA VAL A 89 -49.32 -53.08 8.75
C VAL A 89 -49.26 -53.10 7.21
N SER A 90 -48.09 -52.86 6.58
CA SER A 90 -47.69 -53.62 5.38
C SER A 90 -46.21 -53.46 5.01
N THR A 91 -45.60 -54.61 4.76
CA THR A 91 -44.26 -54.89 4.26
C THR A 91 -44.04 -54.39 2.82
N ALA A 92 -42.90 -53.73 2.55
CA ALA A 92 -42.11 -53.91 1.31
C ALA A 92 -40.88 -53.00 1.31
N THR A 93 -39.69 -53.61 1.34
CA THR A 93 -38.44 -53.00 0.93
C THR A 93 -38.42 -52.80 -0.60
N PRO A 94 -37.95 -51.65 -1.12
CA PRO A 94 -37.20 -51.64 -2.35
C PRO A 94 -35.74 -51.38 -2.01
N SER A 95 -34.93 -52.43 -2.12
CA SER A 95 -33.48 -52.34 -2.16
C SER A 95 -33.06 -51.48 -3.35
N TRP A 96 -32.83 -50.19 -3.13
CA TRP A 96 -32.10 -49.36 -4.06
C TRP A 96 -30.64 -49.75 -3.98
N VAL A 97 -30.21 -50.56 -4.95
CA VAL A 97 -28.79 -50.80 -5.20
C VAL A 97 -28.20 -49.48 -5.67
N CYS A 98 -27.53 -48.76 -4.77
CA CYS A 98 -26.76 -47.58 -5.11
C CYS A 98 -25.65 -48.00 -6.09
N PRO A 99 -25.55 -47.40 -7.29
CA PRO A 99 -24.37 -47.58 -8.12
C PRO A 99 -23.20 -46.88 -7.42
N THR A 100 -22.34 -47.65 -6.76
CA THR A 100 -21.05 -47.18 -6.27
C THR A 100 -20.15 -46.88 -7.46
N GLY A 101 -20.21 -45.65 -7.94
CA GLY A 101 -19.46 -45.23 -9.12
C GLY A 101 -19.44 -43.72 -9.35
N GLY A 102 -19.57 -42.91 -8.29
CA GLY A 102 -19.36 -41.48 -8.39
C GLY A 102 -17.86 -41.18 -8.52
N LYS A 103 -17.35 -41.06 -9.75
CA LYS A 103 -16.08 -40.36 -9.96
C LYS A 103 -16.29 -38.94 -9.43
N ALA A 104 -15.54 -38.57 -8.38
CA ALA A 104 -15.53 -37.21 -7.86
C ALA A 104 -15.29 -36.26 -9.04
N PHE A 105 -16.24 -35.36 -9.29
CA PHE A 105 -16.12 -34.37 -10.34
C PHE A 105 -15.02 -33.40 -9.93
N GLN A 106 -13.78 -33.67 -10.35
CA GLN A 106 -12.68 -32.73 -10.13
C GLN A 106 -12.94 -31.52 -11.02
N SER A 107 -13.35 -30.41 -10.40
CA SER A 107 -13.44 -29.14 -11.08
C SER A 107 -12.09 -28.83 -11.72
N PRO A 108 -12.05 -28.40 -13.00
CA PRO A 108 -10.79 -28.06 -13.64
C PRO A 108 -10.07 -26.99 -12.81
N THR A 109 -8.82 -27.26 -12.46
CA THR A 109 -7.98 -26.31 -11.72
C THR A 109 -7.78 -25.08 -12.59
N ARG A 110 -8.19 -23.90 -12.09
CA ARG A 110 -7.98 -22.63 -12.80
C ARG A 110 -6.50 -22.43 -13.11
N ARG A 111 -6.19 -21.81 -14.25
CA ARG A 111 -4.84 -21.37 -14.56
C ARG A 111 -4.37 -20.42 -13.46
N ARG A 112 -3.10 -20.53 -13.02
CA ARG A 112 -2.54 -19.71 -11.95
C ARG A 112 -1.49 -18.76 -12.53
N ILE A 113 -1.55 -17.48 -12.17
CA ILE A 113 -0.53 -16.48 -12.48
C ILE A 113 0.12 -16.05 -11.17
N LEU A 114 1.43 -16.25 -11.07
CA LEU A 114 2.23 -15.78 -9.95
C LEU A 114 2.87 -14.44 -10.35
N PHE A 115 2.84 -13.45 -9.46
CA PHE A 115 3.47 -12.16 -9.67
C PHE A 115 4.11 -11.66 -8.37
N TYR A 116 5.34 -11.17 -8.44
CA TYR A 116 6.02 -10.51 -7.31
C TYR A 116 7.35 -9.86 -7.72
N HIS A 117 8.15 -10.55 -8.55
CA HIS A 117 9.49 -10.09 -8.89
C HIS A 117 9.49 -9.05 -10.00
N LYS A 118 10.37 -8.05 -9.88
CA LYS A 118 10.44 -6.89 -10.78
C LYS A 118 10.74 -7.20 -12.25
N VAL A 119 11.40 -8.33 -12.50
CA VAL A 119 11.80 -8.76 -13.84
C VAL A 119 10.76 -9.65 -14.51
N ASP A 120 9.76 -10.10 -13.75
CA ASP A 120 8.74 -11.03 -14.25
C ASP A 120 7.53 -10.27 -14.82
N PRO A 121 6.77 -10.90 -15.72
CA PRO A 121 5.47 -10.38 -16.15
C PRO A 121 4.58 -10.05 -14.95
N HIS A 122 3.63 -9.13 -15.15
CA HIS A 122 2.66 -8.79 -14.12
C HIS A 122 3.25 -8.16 -12.85
N TYR A 123 4.54 -7.78 -12.82
CA TYR A 123 5.07 -6.97 -11.71
C TYR A 123 4.26 -5.68 -11.49
N GLY A 124 3.67 -5.15 -12.57
CA GLY A 124 2.74 -4.04 -12.55
C GLY A 124 1.55 -4.24 -11.61
N PHE A 125 1.20 -5.47 -11.24
CA PHE A 125 0.11 -5.76 -10.30
C PHE A 125 0.49 -5.46 -8.85
N THR A 126 1.78 -5.54 -8.50
CA THR A 126 2.26 -5.22 -7.15
C THR A 126 2.07 -3.74 -6.80
N ASN A 127 1.85 -3.43 -5.52
CA ASN A 127 1.81 -2.03 -5.03
C ASN A 127 3.16 -1.30 -5.10
N PHE A 128 4.24 -2.07 -5.28
CA PHE A 128 5.62 -1.63 -5.38
C PHE A 128 6.05 -1.26 -6.81
N SER A 129 5.17 -1.47 -7.79
CA SER A 129 5.42 -1.02 -9.15
C SER A 129 5.35 0.51 -9.27
N ALA A 130 6.17 1.07 -10.16
CA ALA A 130 6.31 2.52 -10.35
C ALA A 130 5.18 3.10 -11.21
N HIS A 131 3.95 2.97 -10.72
CA HIS A 131 2.73 3.49 -11.33
C HIS A 131 2.12 4.54 -10.39
N PRO A 132 2.34 5.84 -10.66
CA PRO A 132 1.82 6.90 -9.82
C PRO A 132 0.30 6.87 -9.78
N VAL A 133 -0.27 7.18 -8.62
CA VAL A 133 -1.72 7.20 -8.40
C VAL A 133 -2.13 8.59 -7.95
N THR A 134 -3.20 9.12 -8.53
CA THR A 134 -3.82 10.38 -8.06
C THR A 134 -5.07 10.05 -7.26
N HIS A 135 -5.15 10.59 -6.04
CA HIS A 135 -6.30 10.49 -5.14
C HIS A 135 -6.48 11.84 -4.45
N ASP A 136 -7.70 12.36 -4.41
CA ASP A 136 -8.03 13.68 -3.86
C ASP A 136 -7.13 14.81 -4.37
N LYS A 137 -6.93 14.86 -5.70
CA LYS A 137 -6.06 15.83 -6.40
C LYS A 137 -4.58 15.79 -5.99
N LYS A 138 -4.17 14.79 -5.19
CA LYS A 138 -2.78 14.58 -4.78
C LYS A 138 -2.18 13.39 -5.51
N ARG A 139 -0.96 13.56 -6.03
CA ARG A 139 -0.16 12.49 -6.64
C ARG A 139 0.59 11.71 -5.56
N TYR A 140 0.56 10.39 -5.68
CA TYR A 140 1.30 9.41 -4.91
C TYR A 140 2.26 8.69 -5.85
N ALA A 141 3.52 8.49 -5.45
CA ALA A 141 4.54 7.90 -6.33
C ALA A 141 4.22 6.45 -6.73
N THR A 142 3.59 5.70 -5.83
CA THR A 142 3.08 4.34 -6.07
C THR A 142 1.78 4.09 -5.30
N SER A 143 1.08 3.02 -5.64
CA SER A 143 -0.05 2.50 -4.86
C SER A 143 0.29 2.24 -3.39
N GLU A 144 1.52 1.79 -3.10
CA GLU A 144 2.01 1.63 -1.72
C GLU A 144 1.94 2.94 -0.92
N HIS A 145 2.31 4.08 -1.53
CA HIS A 145 2.26 5.38 -0.85
C HIS A 145 0.82 5.75 -0.48
N LEU A 146 -0.13 5.55 -1.40
CA LEU A 146 -1.53 5.83 -1.14
C LEU A 146 -2.07 4.90 -0.05
N PHE A 147 -1.82 3.60 -0.16
CA PHE A 147 -2.26 2.60 0.81
C PHE A 147 -1.76 2.87 2.23
N GLN A 148 -0.47 3.18 2.37
CA GLN A 148 0.12 3.50 3.66
C GLN A 148 -0.40 4.82 4.23
N SER A 149 -0.71 5.80 3.38
CA SER A 149 -1.28 7.08 3.84
C SER A 149 -2.69 6.92 4.42
N PHE A 150 -3.51 5.99 3.90
CA PHE A 150 -4.89 5.76 4.38
C PHE A 150 -4.97 5.34 5.85
N LYS A 151 -3.87 4.84 6.42
CA LYS A 151 -3.75 4.54 7.85
C LYS A 151 -3.88 5.78 8.74
N PHE A 152 -3.67 6.98 8.19
CA PHE A 152 -3.51 8.22 8.94
C PHE A 152 -4.40 9.38 8.46
N GLN A 153 -4.91 9.34 7.22
CA GLN A 153 -5.59 10.49 6.59
C GLN A 153 -6.72 11.12 7.42
N GLN A 154 -7.47 10.33 8.19
CA GLN A 154 -8.64 10.82 8.93
C GLN A 154 -8.29 11.57 10.22
N HIS A 155 -7.19 11.24 10.89
CA HIS A 155 -6.86 11.75 12.22
C HIS A 155 -5.43 12.29 12.37
N ARG A 156 -4.52 11.90 11.47
CA ARG A 156 -3.11 12.34 11.40
C ARG A 156 -2.72 12.73 9.96
N PRO A 157 -3.35 13.79 9.40
CA PRO A 157 -3.10 14.22 8.02
C PRO A 157 -1.65 14.68 7.78
N ASP A 158 -0.94 15.11 8.83
CA ASP A 158 0.48 15.43 8.82
C ASP A 158 1.34 14.20 8.48
N ILE A 159 1.06 13.04 9.10
CA ILE A 159 1.76 11.78 8.82
C ILE A 159 1.39 11.28 7.42
N ALA A 160 0.11 11.35 7.04
CA ALA A 160 -0.34 10.94 5.71
C ALA A 160 0.38 11.72 4.60
N GLU A 161 0.51 13.04 4.77
CA GLU A 161 1.21 13.90 3.82
C GLU A 161 2.72 13.60 3.79
N HIS A 162 3.34 13.39 4.96
CA HIS A 162 4.73 12.97 5.04
C HIS A 162 4.98 11.66 4.26
N ILE A 163 4.18 10.63 4.51
CA ILE A 163 4.28 9.34 3.79
C ILE A 163 4.14 9.54 2.29
N ARG A 164 3.21 10.39 1.85
CA ARG A 164 3.00 10.70 0.43
C ARG A 164 4.24 11.33 -0.23
N THR A 165 4.99 12.17 0.50
CA THR A 165 6.08 12.98 -0.07
C THR A 165 7.48 12.52 0.32
N CYS A 166 7.63 11.56 1.24
CA CYS A 166 8.92 11.19 1.83
C CYS A 166 9.95 10.63 0.82
N SER A 167 9.50 10.02 -0.27
CA SER A 167 10.36 9.41 -1.29
C SER A 167 9.55 9.04 -2.54
N GLU A 168 10.22 8.67 -3.62
CA GLU A 168 9.60 7.94 -4.74
C GLU A 168 9.66 6.40 -4.52
N ARG A 169 10.40 5.93 -3.50
CA ARG A 169 10.61 4.50 -3.24
C ARG A 169 9.46 3.93 -2.40
N PRO A 170 8.73 2.90 -2.86
CA PRO A 170 7.64 2.29 -2.08
C PRO A 170 8.10 1.73 -0.73
N SER A 171 9.34 1.22 -0.66
CA SER A 171 9.94 0.74 0.60
C SER A 171 10.06 1.82 1.67
N ALA A 172 10.22 3.10 1.29
CA ALA A 172 10.31 4.20 2.22
C ALA A 172 8.93 4.50 2.84
N ALA A 173 7.88 4.56 2.02
CA ALA A 173 6.50 4.74 2.50
C ALA A 173 6.09 3.65 3.51
N LEU A 174 6.39 2.38 3.20
CA LEU A 174 6.15 1.26 4.12
C LEU A 174 6.95 1.40 5.42
N SER A 175 8.21 1.83 5.33
CA SER A 175 9.08 2.00 6.51
C SER A 175 8.59 3.13 7.41
N GLU A 176 8.20 4.26 6.84
CA GLU A 176 7.64 5.39 7.60
C GLU A 176 6.30 5.01 8.25
N ALA A 177 5.41 4.33 7.54
CA ALA A 177 4.16 3.85 8.13
C ALA A 177 4.39 2.89 9.32
N ARG A 178 5.41 2.04 9.25
CA ARG A 178 5.83 1.18 10.37
C ARG A 178 6.42 1.98 11.53
N ARG A 179 7.18 3.04 11.25
CA ARG A 179 7.70 3.95 12.28
C ARG A 179 6.58 4.64 13.05
N PHE A 180 5.48 4.98 12.38
CA PHE A 180 4.28 5.58 12.98
C PHE A 180 3.21 4.55 13.36
N GLN A 181 3.57 3.29 13.59
CA GLN A 181 2.59 2.23 13.89
C GLN A 181 1.64 2.55 15.07
N PRO A 182 2.05 3.21 16.16
CA PRO A 182 1.14 3.61 17.25
C PRO A 182 0.06 4.60 16.83
N GLU A 183 0.25 5.30 15.71
CA GLU A 183 -0.65 6.34 15.20
C GLU A 183 -1.61 5.80 14.13
N VAL A 184 -1.54 4.51 13.78
CA VAL A 184 -2.44 3.90 12.80
C VAL A 184 -3.87 3.92 13.33
N ARG A 185 -4.83 4.26 12.47
CA ARG A 185 -6.26 4.23 12.80
C ARG A 185 -6.67 2.90 13.45
N SER A 186 -7.54 2.98 14.46
CA SER A 186 -7.89 1.84 15.32
C SER A 186 -8.65 0.73 14.58
N ASP A 187 -9.42 1.07 13.56
CA ASP A 187 -10.22 0.15 12.72
C ASP A 187 -9.45 -0.39 11.51
N TRP A 188 -8.12 -0.19 11.43
CA TRP A 188 -7.33 -0.55 10.24
C TRP A 188 -7.50 -2.01 9.80
N LYS A 189 -7.63 -2.94 10.75
CA LYS A 189 -7.80 -4.37 10.44
C LYS A 189 -9.14 -4.66 9.75
N ASP A 190 -10.15 -3.83 9.99
CA ASP A 190 -11.49 -3.99 9.43
C ASP A 190 -11.61 -3.35 8.05
N VAL A 191 -10.86 -2.26 7.81
CA VAL A 191 -10.96 -1.46 6.57
C VAL A 191 -9.84 -1.70 5.56
N ASN A 192 -8.76 -2.39 5.92
CA ASN A 192 -7.56 -2.51 5.06
C ASN A 192 -7.86 -3.11 3.67
N ILE A 193 -8.75 -4.10 3.57
CA ILE A 193 -9.15 -4.72 2.30
C ILE A 193 -9.91 -3.70 1.44
N GLN A 194 -10.87 -2.98 2.02
CA GLN A 194 -11.63 -1.95 1.32
C GLN A 194 -10.71 -0.82 0.82
N MET A 195 -9.75 -0.39 1.65
CA MET A 195 -8.77 0.61 1.26
C MET A 195 -7.87 0.11 0.13
N MET A 196 -7.48 -1.17 0.15
CA MET A 196 -6.72 -1.77 -0.96
C MET A 196 -7.54 -1.80 -2.25
N ASP A 197 -8.82 -2.18 -2.18
CA ASP A 197 -9.72 -2.19 -3.35
C ASP A 197 -9.80 -0.78 -3.97
N LEU A 198 -9.88 0.28 -3.15
CA LEU A 198 -9.86 1.68 -3.60
C LEU A 198 -8.52 2.07 -4.25
N VAL A 199 -7.39 1.67 -3.65
CA VAL A 199 -6.04 1.92 -4.20
C VAL A 199 -5.89 1.28 -5.58
N LEU A 200 -6.27 0.00 -5.70
CA LEU A 200 -6.16 -0.74 -6.94
C LEU A 200 -7.12 -0.17 -7.99
N TRP A 201 -8.35 0.20 -7.60
CA TRP A 201 -9.26 0.90 -8.49
C TRP A 201 -8.62 2.14 -9.09
N HIS A 202 -8.07 3.04 -8.26
CA HIS A 202 -7.40 4.24 -8.77
C HIS A 202 -6.21 3.91 -9.67
N LYS A 203 -5.37 2.95 -9.27
CA LYS A 203 -4.20 2.55 -10.06
C LYS A 203 -4.60 2.02 -11.44
N PHE A 204 -5.45 1.01 -11.51
CA PHE A 204 -5.75 0.35 -12.78
C PHE A 204 -6.63 1.23 -13.68
N THR A 205 -7.52 2.07 -13.13
CA THR A 205 -8.32 2.99 -13.96
C THR A 205 -7.52 4.19 -14.49
N GLN A 206 -6.37 4.52 -13.90
CA GLN A 206 -5.48 5.59 -14.37
C GLN A 206 -4.39 5.09 -15.33
N HIS A 207 -4.18 3.77 -15.43
CA HIS A 207 -3.15 3.14 -16.24
C HIS A 207 -3.76 2.10 -17.17
N GLU A 208 -4.13 2.54 -18.37
CA GLU A 208 -4.83 1.72 -19.37
C GLU A 208 -4.07 0.43 -19.73
N SER A 209 -2.73 0.47 -19.76
CA SER A 209 -1.90 -0.72 -19.99
C SER A 209 -2.09 -1.78 -18.89
N LEU A 210 -2.11 -1.37 -17.62
CA LEU A 210 -2.32 -2.28 -16.49
C LEU A 210 -3.75 -2.82 -16.47
N LYS A 211 -4.73 -1.97 -16.78
CA LYS A 211 -6.13 -2.40 -16.91
C LYS A 211 -6.26 -3.51 -17.95
N ASN A 212 -5.71 -3.30 -19.14
CA ASN A 212 -5.76 -4.28 -20.22
C ASN A 212 -4.98 -5.55 -19.89
N GLU A 213 -3.82 -5.42 -19.24
CA GLU A 213 -3.04 -6.56 -18.73
C GLU A 213 -3.84 -7.39 -17.71
N LEU A 214 -4.56 -6.75 -16.78
CA LEU A 214 -5.42 -7.41 -15.81
C LEU A 214 -6.60 -8.12 -16.48
N LEU A 215 -7.28 -7.48 -17.43
CA LEU A 215 -8.39 -8.08 -18.18
C LEU A 215 -7.92 -9.30 -19.01
N ALA A 216 -6.73 -9.20 -19.61
CA ALA A 216 -6.13 -10.28 -20.39
C ALA A 216 -5.79 -11.54 -19.57
N THR A 217 -5.80 -11.45 -18.22
CA THR A 217 -5.61 -12.64 -17.38
C THR A 217 -6.79 -13.62 -17.44
N GLY A 218 -7.94 -13.20 -17.96
CA GLY A 218 -9.12 -14.05 -18.11
C GLY A 218 -9.69 -14.48 -16.75
N ASP A 219 -9.89 -15.78 -16.57
CA ASP A 219 -10.40 -16.39 -15.34
C ASP A 219 -9.29 -16.92 -14.41
N ALA A 220 -8.02 -16.63 -14.72
CA ALA A 220 -6.88 -17.13 -13.96
C ALA A 220 -6.91 -16.67 -12.50
N GLU A 221 -6.46 -17.55 -11.61
CA GLU A 221 -6.16 -17.23 -10.22
C GLU A 221 -4.91 -16.35 -10.18
N LEU A 222 -5.01 -15.18 -9.52
CA LEU A 222 -3.90 -14.25 -9.36
C LEU A 222 -3.25 -14.43 -7.99
N ILE A 223 -1.94 -14.63 -7.97
CA ILE A 223 -1.20 -15.00 -6.77
C ILE A 223 -0.04 -14.05 -6.56
N GLU A 224 -0.09 -13.28 -5.48
CA GLU A 224 1.07 -12.53 -5.03
C GLU A 224 2.07 -13.51 -4.37
N ASP A 225 3.14 -13.81 -5.11
CA ASP A 225 4.16 -14.80 -4.72
C ASP A 225 5.21 -14.20 -3.76
N SER A 226 4.77 -13.37 -2.82
CA SER A 226 5.65 -12.81 -1.80
C SER A 226 6.07 -13.90 -0.81
N ASP A 227 7.37 -14.07 -0.63
CA ASP A 227 7.97 -14.94 0.39
C ASP A 227 7.88 -14.37 1.82
N LYS A 228 7.47 -13.11 1.96
CA LYS A 228 7.55 -12.35 3.22
C LYS A 228 6.19 -11.97 3.79
N ASP A 229 5.19 -11.77 2.95
CA ASP A 229 3.87 -11.32 3.35
C ASP A 229 2.85 -12.45 3.22
N SER A 230 2.39 -12.99 4.34
CA SER A 230 1.38 -14.05 4.39
C SER A 230 -0.06 -13.52 4.46
N PHE A 231 -0.26 -12.20 4.53
CA PHE A 231 -1.60 -11.60 4.47
C PHE A 231 -1.92 -11.18 3.05
N TRP A 232 -1.10 -10.31 2.46
CA TRP A 232 -1.31 -9.85 1.09
C TRP A 232 -0.91 -10.91 0.06
N GLY A 233 0.18 -11.64 0.32
CA GLY A 233 0.66 -12.72 -0.51
C GLY A 233 0.55 -14.10 0.14
N ILE A 234 1.29 -15.06 -0.41
CA ILE A 234 1.26 -16.45 0.04
C ILE A 234 2.31 -16.79 1.11
N GLY A 235 3.23 -15.89 1.43
CA GLY A 235 4.27 -16.10 2.43
C GLY A 235 5.26 -17.24 2.11
N ALA A 236 6.23 -17.44 3.01
CA ALA A 236 7.31 -18.41 2.84
C ALA A 236 6.83 -19.86 2.73
N ASP A 237 5.74 -20.23 3.41
CA ASP A 237 5.16 -21.58 3.39
C ASP A 237 4.12 -21.77 2.28
N ARG A 238 3.86 -20.72 1.48
CA ARG A 238 2.88 -20.66 0.39
C ARG A 238 1.43 -20.89 0.84
N ARG A 239 1.11 -20.69 2.13
CA ARG A 239 -0.23 -20.84 2.72
C ARG A 239 -0.85 -19.52 3.18
N GLY A 240 -0.22 -18.41 2.85
CA GLY A 240 -0.74 -17.07 3.10
C GLY A 240 -2.08 -16.80 2.42
N ARG A 241 -2.75 -15.75 2.87
CA ARG A 241 -4.12 -15.43 2.49
C ARG A 241 -4.26 -14.92 1.06
N ASN A 242 -3.19 -14.45 0.43
CA ASN A 242 -3.22 -13.92 -0.94
C ASN A 242 -4.31 -12.84 -1.13
N GLU A 243 -4.49 -11.93 -0.15
CA GLU A 243 -5.55 -10.90 -0.23
C GLU A 243 -5.34 -9.92 -1.39
N LEU A 244 -4.09 -9.69 -1.82
CA LEU A 244 -3.82 -8.82 -2.97
C LEU A 244 -4.29 -9.47 -4.28
N GLY A 245 -3.99 -10.76 -4.45
CA GLY A 245 -4.50 -11.54 -5.59
C GLY A 245 -6.03 -11.52 -5.67
N LYS A 246 -6.69 -11.80 -4.54
CA LYS A 246 -8.16 -11.73 -4.43
C LYS A 246 -8.71 -10.32 -4.73
N ALA A 247 -8.04 -9.27 -4.28
CA ALA A 247 -8.43 -7.89 -4.56
C ALA A 247 -8.34 -7.55 -6.05
N LEU A 248 -7.30 -8.01 -6.73
CA LEU A 248 -7.15 -7.86 -8.18
C LEU A 248 -8.23 -8.64 -8.94
N GLU A 249 -8.62 -9.83 -8.48
CA GLU A 249 -9.72 -10.58 -9.08
C GLU A 249 -11.08 -9.89 -8.91
N ARG A 250 -11.37 -9.33 -7.72
CA ARG A 250 -12.56 -8.49 -7.51
C ARG A 250 -12.58 -7.28 -8.43
N LEU A 251 -11.43 -6.61 -8.55
CA LEU A 251 -11.27 -5.47 -9.47
C LEU A 251 -11.47 -5.88 -10.92
N ARG A 252 -10.89 -7.00 -11.36
CA ARG A 252 -11.05 -7.54 -12.71
C ARG A 252 -12.52 -7.77 -13.03
N ALA A 253 -13.25 -8.44 -12.15
CA ALA A 253 -14.69 -8.66 -12.30
C ALA A 253 -15.45 -7.33 -12.44
N LYS A 254 -15.17 -6.36 -11.54
CA LYS A 254 -15.79 -5.03 -11.60
C LYS A 254 -15.51 -4.29 -12.90
N LEU A 255 -14.31 -4.43 -13.48
CA LEU A 255 -13.93 -3.78 -14.73
C LEU A 255 -14.54 -4.45 -15.97
N GLN A 256 -14.92 -5.73 -15.89
CA GLN A 256 -15.61 -6.45 -16.97
C GLN A 256 -17.09 -6.07 -17.05
N ASP A 257 -17.68 -5.61 -15.95
CA ASP A 257 -19.08 -5.19 -15.86
C ASP A 257 -19.32 -3.72 -16.32
N LEU A 258 -18.26 -2.98 -16.67
CA LEU A 258 -18.31 -1.59 -17.15
C LEU A 258 -18.36 -1.50 -18.67
#